data_AF-A0A7S3GVT0-F1
#
_entry.id   AF-A0A7S3GVT0-F1
#
_cell.length_a   1.000
_cell.length_b   1.000
_cell.length_c   1.000
_cell.angle_alpha   90.00
_cell.angle_beta   90.00
_cell.angle_gamma   90.00
#
_symmetry.space_group_name_H-M   'P 1'
#
loop_
_entity.id
_entity.type
_entity.pdbx_description
1 polymer ?
#
loop_
_entity_poly.entity_id
_entity_poly.type
_entity_poly.pdbx_seq_one_letter_code
_entity_poly.pdbx_strand_id
1 'polypeptide(L)'
;CCELRKKFSVDDALDVWGVHGMGGFWGTILLGALADPSECGDAATAPKYCVNPGTVTRSGEQFGKQLAAAVLCAVYSFVVTFVLLKLINLVVPIRPSAMGKQRSLDFTEHGEEAYTPTKAYAAPQKSEETPAFESSAPVQV
;
A
#
# COMPACT_ATOMS: atom_id res chain seq x y z
N CYS A 1 -11.29 6.44 2.20
CA CYS A 1 -10.40 5.36 1.71
C CYS A 1 -11.04 3.98 1.84
N CYS A 2 -11.48 3.55 3.03
CA CYS A 2 -12.01 2.20 3.27
C CYS A 2 -13.19 1.80 2.36
N GLU A 3 -14.11 2.73 2.05
CA GLU A 3 -15.24 2.46 1.15
C GLU A 3 -14.83 2.37 -0.33
N LEU A 4 -13.78 3.09 -0.74
CA LEU A 4 -13.21 2.98 -2.09
C LEU A 4 -12.51 1.62 -2.29
N ARG A 5 -11.81 1.11 -1.26
CA ARG A 5 -11.17 -0.22 -1.30
C ARG A 5 -12.18 -1.34 -1.56
N LYS A 6 -13.31 -1.32 -0.84
CA LYS A 6 -14.40 -2.30 -1.00
C LYS A 6 -14.99 -2.27 -2.41
N LYS A 7 -15.09 -1.08 -3.02
CA LYS A 7 -15.67 -0.90 -4.35
C LYS A 7 -14.73 -1.33 -5.48
N PHE A 8 -13.42 -1.15 -5.32
CA PHE A 8 -12.43 -1.45 -6.36
C PHE A 8 -11.70 -2.80 -6.14
N SER A 9 -12.06 -3.55 -5.10
CA SER A 9 -11.43 -4.85 -4.75
C SER A 9 -9.90 -4.79 -4.74
N VAL A 10 -9.34 -3.68 -4.24
CA VAL A 10 -7.89 -3.49 -4.10
C VAL A 10 -7.43 -4.20 -2.83
N ASP A 11 -6.50 -5.14 -2.99
CA ASP A 11 -5.89 -5.91 -1.92
C ASP A 11 -4.65 -5.17 -1.35
N ASP A 12 -4.90 -4.16 -0.53
CA ASP A 12 -3.89 -3.45 0.26
C ASP A 12 -3.91 -4.01 1.70
N ALA A 13 -3.09 -5.04 1.94
CA ALA A 13 -3.15 -5.87 3.13
C ALA A 13 -3.08 -5.10 4.46
N LEU A 14 -2.37 -3.97 4.48
CA LEU A 14 -2.15 -3.15 5.68
C LEU A 14 -2.72 -1.72 5.54
N ASP A 15 -3.58 -1.48 4.54
CA ASP A 15 -4.12 -0.15 4.21
C ASP A 15 -3.03 0.94 4.07
N VAL A 16 -1.85 0.58 3.55
CA VAL A 16 -0.68 1.48 3.43
C VAL A 16 -0.98 2.67 2.55
N TRP A 17 -1.67 2.45 1.42
CA TRP A 17 -2.06 3.52 0.52
C TRP A 17 -3.10 4.44 1.16
N GLY A 18 -4.05 3.85 1.90
CA GLY A 18 -5.14 4.57 2.55
C GLY A 18 -4.66 5.51 3.67
N VAL A 19 -3.71 5.07 4.50
CA VAL A 19 -3.18 5.84 5.63
C VAL A 19 -2.00 6.71 5.20
N HIS A 20 -0.94 6.10 4.66
CA HIS A 20 0.29 6.83 4.36
C HIS A 20 0.20 7.59 3.03
N GLY A 21 -0.33 6.95 1.98
CA GLY A 21 -0.49 7.58 0.67
C GLY A 21 -1.41 8.79 0.73
N MET A 22 -2.68 8.57 1.11
CA MET A 22 -3.66 9.65 1.17
C MET A 22 -3.42 10.64 2.33
N GLY A 23 -2.97 10.16 3.49
CA GLY A 23 -2.61 11.02 4.62
C GLY A 23 -1.45 11.96 4.28
N GLY A 24 -0.41 11.45 3.64
CA GLY A 24 0.71 12.25 3.14
C GLY A 24 0.28 13.25 2.08
N PHE A 25 -0.51 12.81 1.09
CA PHE A 25 -0.98 13.68 0.01
C PHE A 25 -1.78 14.88 0.52
N TRP A 26 -2.75 14.65 1.41
CA TRP A 26 -3.53 15.74 2.01
C TRP A 26 -2.68 16.60 2.93
N GLY A 27 -1.78 16.00 3.73
CA GLY A 27 -0.85 16.75 4.58
C GLY A 27 0.00 17.73 3.78
N THR A 28 0.58 17.28 2.67
CA THR A 28 1.40 18.14 1.79
C THR A 28 0.60 19.30 1.22
N ILE A 29 -0.61 19.06 0.71
CA ILE A 29 -1.48 20.11 0.18
C ILE A 29 -1.86 21.12 1.27
N LEU A 30 -2.22 20.63 2.46
CA LEU A 30 -2.62 21.47 3.59
C LEU A 30 -1.48 22.35 4.09
N LEU A 31 -0.21 21.94 3.97
CA LEU A 31 0.92 22.83 4.24
C LEU A 31 0.89 24.09 3.37
N GLY A 32 0.48 23.99 2.11
CA GLY A 32 0.35 25.16 1.23
C GLY A 32 -0.75 26.14 1.65
N ALA A 33 -1.77 25.65 2.34
CA ALA A 33 -2.92 26.44 2.80
C ALA A 33 -2.78 26.94 4.25
N LEU A 34 -2.14 26.17 5.12
CA LEU A 34 -2.18 26.35 6.58
C LEU A 34 -0.82 26.69 7.20
N ALA A 35 0.28 26.72 6.42
CA ALA A 35 1.60 27.09 6.96
C ALA A 35 1.57 28.50 7.57
N ASP A 36 1.83 28.58 8.88
CA ASP A 36 1.81 29.81 9.65
C ASP A 36 3.08 30.65 9.35
N PRO A 37 2.94 31.92 8.92
CA PRO A 37 4.08 32.82 8.73
C PRO A 37 4.93 33.03 9.99
N SER A 38 4.37 32.95 11.20
CA SER A 38 5.11 33.16 12.45
C SER A 38 6.10 32.05 12.78
N GLU A 39 5.90 30.87 12.21
CA GLU A 39 6.75 29.70 12.44
C GLU A 39 8.02 29.75 11.59
N CYS A 40 7.92 30.11 10.30
CA CYS A 40 9.05 30.06 9.37
C CYS A 40 8.92 31.05 8.18
N GLY A 41 7.99 32.01 8.21
CA GLY A 41 7.67 32.86 7.06
C GLY A 41 8.68 33.97 6.78
N ASP A 42 9.45 34.40 7.79
CA ASP A 42 10.45 35.46 7.66
C ASP A 42 11.85 34.96 8.08
N ALA A 43 12.81 35.11 7.18
CA ALA A 43 14.21 34.72 7.40
C ALA A 43 14.87 35.48 8.56
N ALA A 44 14.45 36.72 8.84
CA ALA A 44 15.04 37.57 9.86
C ALA A 44 14.50 37.29 11.26
N THR A 45 13.26 36.81 11.38
CA THR A 45 12.55 36.64 12.65
C THR A 45 12.22 35.19 13.00
N ALA A 46 12.57 34.24 12.13
CA ALA A 46 12.26 32.83 12.35
C ALA A 46 12.91 32.27 13.65
N PRO A 47 12.20 31.38 14.36
CA PRO A 47 12.74 30.64 15.50
C PRO A 47 13.95 29.78 15.12
N LYS A 48 14.87 29.55 16.07
CA LYS A 48 16.10 28.76 15.86
C LYS A 48 15.86 27.31 15.41
N TYR A 49 14.68 26.75 15.68
CA TYR A 49 14.30 25.41 15.23
C TYR A 49 13.83 25.37 13.76
N CYS A 50 13.60 26.52 13.13
CA CYS A 50 13.23 26.59 11.73
C CYS A 50 14.44 26.23 10.86
N VAL A 51 14.37 25.08 10.18
CA VAL A 51 15.47 24.59 9.32
C VAL A 51 15.61 25.42 8.05
N ASN A 52 14.51 25.98 7.53
CA ASN A 52 14.47 26.70 6.26
C ASN A 52 13.59 27.97 6.36
N PRO A 53 14.08 29.04 6.98
CA PRO A 53 13.27 30.22 7.21
C PRO A 53 13.08 31.04 5.92
N GLY A 54 11.91 31.67 5.77
CA GLY A 54 11.51 32.40 4.57
C GLY A 54 11.05 31.54 3.39
N THR A 55 10.91 30.21 3.56
CA THR A 55 10.67 29.29 2.43
C THR A 55 9.21 28.86 2.25
N VAL A 56 8.48 28.64 3.34
CA VAL A 56 7.10 28.11 3.31
C VAL A 56 6.22 28.99 4.17
N THR A 57 5.27 29.66 3.50
CA THR A 57 4.16 30.34 4.15
C THR A 57 2.90 30.15 3.34
N ARG A 58 1.73 30.14 3.99
CA ARG A 58 0.46 29.98 3.29
C ARG A 58 0.28 31.06 2.23
N SER A 59 0.11 30.64 0.98
CA SER A 59 -0.17 31.52 -0.15
C SER A 59 -0.74 30.69 -1.31
N GLY A 60 -1.41 31.35 -2.26
CA GLY A 60 -1.89 30.66 -3.46
C GLY A 60 -0.76 30.02 -4.27
N GLU A 61 0.40 30.70 -4.32
CA GLU A 61 1.60 30.16 -4.97
C GLU A 61 2.13 28.92 -4.22
N GLN A 62 2.18 28.96 -2.89
CA GLN A 62 2.63 27.81 -2.10
C GLN A 62 1.68 26.64 -2.20
N PHE A 63 0.37 26.87 -2.21
CA PHE A 63 -0.63 25.84 -2.48
C PHE A 63 -0.39 25.17 -3.84
N GLY A 64 -0.15 25.96 -4.89
CA GLY A 64 0.17 25.44 -6.22
C GLY A 64 1.46 24.60 -6.24
N LYS A 65 2.52 25.07 -5.58
CA LYS A 65 3.79 24.31 -5.44
C LYS A 65 3.58 22.98 -4.72
N GLN A 66 2.85 22.98 -3.61
CA GLN A 66 2.61 21.75 -2.83
C GLN A 66 1.69 20.78 -3.55
N LEU A 67 0.67 21.26 -4.27
CA LEU A 67 -0.17 20.42 -5.11
C LEU A 67 0.65 19.75 -6.22
N ALA A 68 1.48 20.53 -6.92
CA ALA A 68 2.36 20.01 -7.96
C ALA A 68 3.34 18.97 -7.39
N ALA A 69 3.97 19.27 -6.25
CA ALA A 69 4.87 18.33 -5.56
C ALA A 69 4.15 17.03 -5.16
N ALA A 70 2.97 17.12 -4.54
CA ALA A 70 2.20 15.96 -4.12
C ALA A 70 1.79 15.06 -5.32
N VAL A 71 1.34 15.66 -6.42
CA VAL A 71 0.96 14.93 -7.64
C VAL A 71 2.18 14.30 -8.31
N LEU A 72 3.29 15.05 -8.47
CA LEU A 72 4.50 14.52 -9.07
C LEU A 72 5.08 13.36 -8.26
N CYS A 73 5.14 13.48 -6.94
CA CYS A 73 5.57 12.39 -6.06
C CYS A 73 4.66 11.17 -6.16
N ALA A 74 3.34 11.36 -6.18
CA ALA A 74 2.38 10.27 -6.31
C ALA A 74 2.53 9.53 -7.66
N VAL A 75 2.61 10.28 -8.76
CA VAL A 75 2.77 9.71 -10.11
C VAL A 75 4.11 8.99 -10.24
N TYR A 76 5.21 9.63 -9.83
CA TYR A 76 6.54 9.03 -9.87
C TYR A 76 6.58 7.73 -9.07
N SER A 77 6.11 7.76 -7.81
CA SER A 77 6.13 6.59 -6.93
C SER A 77 5.31 5.45 -7.53
N PHE A 78 4.10 5.74 -8.03
CA PHE A 78 3.25 4.72 -8.63
C PHE A 78 3.87 4.12 -9.90
N VAL A 79 4.28 4.96 -10.85
CA VAL A 79 4.77 4.50 -12.16
C VAL A 79 6.09 3.74 -12.01
N VAL A 80 7.05 4.30 -11.27
CA VAL A 80 8.36 3.66 -11.10
C VAL A 80 8.22 2.34 -10.34
N THR A 81 7.48 2.32 -9.23
CA THR A 81 7.25 1.07 -8.49
C THR A 81 6.50 0.05 -9.33
N PHE A 82 5.48 0.46 -10.10
CA PHE A 82 4.76 -0.46 -10.98
C PHE A 82 5.69 -1.10 -12.02
N VAL A 83 6.53 -0.31 -12.68
CA VAL A 83 7.51 -0.80 -13.66
C VAL A 83 8.51 -1.74 -12.99
N LEU A 84 9.07 -1.37 -11.84
CA LEU A 84 10.01 -2.22 -11.11
C LEU A 84 9.39 -3.55 -10.69
N LEU A 85 8.17 -3.55 -10.14
CA LEU A 85 7.47 -4.78 -9.77
C LEU A 85 7.21 -5.66 -11.00
N LYS A 86 6.86 -5.07 -12.15
CA LYS A 86 6.71 -5.83 -13.39
C LYS A 86 8.02 -6.46 -13.84
N LEU A 87 9.12 -5.71 -13.82
CA LEU A 87 10.44 -6.20 -14.21
C LEU A 87 10.94 -7.31 -13.27
N ILE A 88 10.81 -7.13 -11.96
CA ILE A 88 11.17 -8.14 -10.96
C ILE A 88 10.36 -9.40 -11.19
N ASN A 89 9.05 -9.28 -11.43
CA ASN A 89 8.17 -10.43 -11.66
C ASN A 89 8.48 -11.23 -12.94
N LEU A 90 9.33 -10.72 -13.85
CA LEU A 90 9.83 -11.50 -15.00
C LEU A 90 10.94 -12.48 -14.60
N VAL A 91 11.68 -12.17 -13.54
CA VAL A 91 12.84 -12.96 -13.09
C VAL A 91 12.49 -13.79 -11.86
N VAL A 92 11.81 -13.15 -10.89
CA VAL A 92 11.42 -13.74 -9.62
C VAL A 92 9.93 -13.46 -9.41
N PRO A 93 9.05 -14.48 -9.57
CA PRO A 93 7.62 -14.31 -9.32
C PRO A 93 7.36 -13.77 -7.91
N ILE A 94 6.77 -12.58 -7.82
CA ILE A 94 6.58 -11.87 -6.54
C ILE A 94 5.41 -12.48 -5.76
N ARG A 95 4.41 -13.02 -6.46
CA ARG A 95 3.23 -13.59 -5.84
C ARG A 95 3.46 -15.08 -5.56
N PRO A 96 3.14 -15.57 -4.34
CA PRO A 96 3.19 -17.00 -4.03
C PRO A 96 2.33 -17.83 -4.98
N SER A 97 2.74 -19.09 -5.19
CA SER A 97 1.97 -20.07 -5.94
C SER A 97 0.59 -20.32 -5.29
N ALA A 98 -0.35 -20.93 -6.02
CA ALA A 98 -1.67 -21.25 -5.47
C ALA A 98 -1.56 -22.15 -4.22
N MET A 99 -0.67 -23.15 -4.26
CA MET A 99 -0.38 -24.02 -3.12
C MET A 99 0.28 -23.27 -1.95
N GLY A 100 1.21 -22.35 -2.23
CA GLY A 100 1.84 -21.49 -1.21
C GLY A 100 0.89 -20.46 -0.58
N LYS A 101 -0.31 -20.25 -1.13
CA LYS A 101 -1.37 -19.46 -0.48
C LYS A 101 -2.30 -20.32 0.38
N GLN A 102 -2.49 -21.59 0.02
CA GLN A 102 -3.28 -22.54 0.81
C GLN A 102 -2.51 -23.01 2.05
N ARG A 103 -1.20 -23.19 1.91
CA ARG A 103 -0.29 -23.45 3.02
C ARG A 103 0.27 -22.13 3.57
N SER A 104 0.64 -22.07 4.84
CA SER A 104 1.23 -20.86 5.43
C SER A 104 2.56 -20.51 4.74
N LEU A 105 2.80 -19.22 4.48
CA LEU A 105 4.08 -18.73 3.94
C LEU A 105 5.24 -19.02 4.90
N ASP A 106 4.98 -19.02 6.21
CA ASP A 106 5.96 -19.42 7.22
C ASP A 106 6.48 -20.84 6.93
N PHE A 107 5.59 -21.75 6.55
CA PHE A 107 5.98 -23.11 6.25
C PHE A 107 6.64 -23.22 4.86
N THR A 108 6.08 -22.58 3.83
CA THR A 108 6.59 -22.76 2.45
C THR A 108 7.92 -22.06 2.21
N GLU A 109 8.15 -20.91 2.84
CA GLU A 109 9.37 -20.11 2.64
C GLU A 109 10.40 -20.31 3.77
N HIS A 110 9.96 -20.61 5.00
CA HIS A 110 10.84 -20.72 6.16
C HIS A 110 10.89 -22.13 6.78
N GLY A 111 10.00 -23.05 6.40
CA GLY A 111 9.97 -24.41 6.93
C GLY A 111 9.50 -24.53 8.37
N GLU A 112 8.92 -23.45 8.93
CA GLU A 112 8.52 -23.34 10.32
C GLU A 112 7.02 -23.03 10.45
N GLU A 113 6.44 -23.30 11.62
CA GLU A 113 5.10 -22.86 11.97
C GLU A 113 5.20 -21.85 13.12
N ALA A 114 4.71 -20.63 12.92
CA ALA A 114 4.76 -19.58 13.94
C ALA A 114 4.01 -19.96 15.22
N TYR A 115 2.95 -20.77 15.09
CA TYR A 115 2.13 -21.25 16.20
C TYR A 115 1.83 -22.73 16.02
N THR A 116 2.07 -23.52 17.07
CA THR A 116 1.57 -24.90 17.11
C THR A 116 0.04 -24.86 17.23
N PRO A 117 -0.72 -25.48 16.32
CA PRO A 117 -2.17 -25.48 16.39
C PRO A 117 -2.63 -26.21 17.65
N THR A 118 -2.91 -25.45 18.71
CA THR A 118 -3.71 -25.93 19.84
C THR A 118 -5.17 -25.91 19.40
N LYS A 119 -5.97 -26.89 19.83
CA LYS A 119 -7.37 -27.11 19.39
C LYS A 119 -8.30 -25.89 19.46
N ALA A 120 -7.90 -24.81 20.15
CA ALA A 120 -8.66 -23.57 20.28
C ALA A 120 -8.57 -22.62 19.07
N TYR A 121 -7.56 -22.76 18.19
CA TYR A 121 -7.32 -21.85 17.05
C TYR A 121 -7.09 -22.62 15.74
N ALA A 122 -7.81 -23.71 15.51
CA ALA A 122 -7.81 -24.35 14.21
C ALA A 122 -8.45 -23.39 13.20
N ALA A 123 -7.64 -22.79 12.32
CA ALA A 123 -8.14 -22.02 11.19
C ALA A 123 -9.09 -22.92 10.37
N PRO A 124 -10.27 -22.43 9.97
CA PRO A 124 -11.22 -23.24 9.21
C PRO A 124 -10.53 -23.72 7.93
N GLN A 125 -10.19 -25.01 7.89
CA GLN A 125 -9.74 -25.66 6.68
C GLN A 125 -10.96 -25.65 5.75
N LYS A 126 -10.89 -24.85 4.68
CA LYS A 126 -11.88 -24.95 3.61
C LYS A 126 -11.70 -26.35 3.04
N SER A 127 -12.57 -27.28 3.41
CA SER A 127 -12.53 -28.66 2.92
C SER A 127 -12.59 -28.62 1.40
N GLU A 128 -11.50 -28.98 0.75
CA GLU A 128 -11.55 -29.41 -0.64
C GLU A 128 -12.40 -30.66 -0.69
N GLU A 129 -13.71 -30.50 -0.92
CA GLU A 129 -14.47 -31.54 -1.63
C GLU A 129 -13.82 -31.63 -3.01
N THR A 130 -12.85 -32.55 -3.10
CA THR A 130 -12.45 -33.11 -4.38
C THR A 130 -13.71 -33.77 -4.92
N PRO A 131 -14.34 -33.29 -6.01
CA PRO A 131 -15.47 -34.01 -6.56
C PRO A 131 -14.93 -35.39 -6.96
N ALA A 132 -15.55 -36.42 -6.40
CA ALA A 132 -15.22 -37.79 -6.71
C ALA A 132 -15.16 -37.93 -8.22
N PHE A 133 -14.05 -38.47 -8.72
CA PHE A 133 -13.95 -38.94 -10.10
C PHE A 133 -14.97 -40.08 -10.24
N GLU A 134 -16.20 -39.72 -10.58
CA GLU A 134 -17.27 -40.66 -10.85
C GLU A 134 -17.05 -41.19 -12.27
N SER A 135 -16.36 -42.31 -12.32
CA SER A 135 -16.23 -43.15 -13.51
C SER A 135 -17.62 -43.69 -13.90
N SER A 136 -18.25 -43.15 -14.94
CA SER A 136 -19.08 -43.93 -15.90
C SER A 136 -19.65 -43.13 -17.08
N ALA A 137 -19.04 -43.34 -18.26
CA ALA A 137 -19.65 -43.46 -19.60
C ALA A 137 -20.34 -42.22 -20.26
N PRO A 138 -20.62 -42.26 -21.59
CA PRO A 138 -19.68 -41.92 -22.65
C PRO A 138 -20.07 -40.66 -23.46
N VAL A 139 -19.07 -40.15 -24.18
CA VAL A 139 -19.08 -39.22 -25.32
C VAL A 139 -20.45 -38.95 -25.97
N GLN A 140 -20.79 -37.67 -26.14
CA GLN A 140 -21.46 -37.18 -27.35
C GLN A 140 -20.81 -35.85 -27.77
N VAL A 141 -20.71 -35.69 -29.09
CA VAL A 141 -19.93 -34.75 -29.90
C VAL A 141 -20.12 -33.29 -29.54
#